data_AF-A0A2G6FJR3-F1
#
_entry.id   AF-A0A2G6FJR3-F1
#
_cell.length_a   1.000
_cell.length_b   1.000
_cell.length_c   1.000
_cell.angle_alpha   90.00
_cell.angle_beta   90.00
_cell.angle_gamma   90.00
#
_symmetry.space_group_name_H-M   'P 1'
#
loop_
_entity.id
_entity.type
_entity.pdbx_description
1 polymer ?
#
loop_
_entity_poly.entity_id
_entity_poly.type
_entity_poly.pdbx_seq_one_letter_code
_entity_poly.pdbx_strand_id
1 'polypeptide(L)' 'TYGIGTNLTNDVGVEPLNMVIKLSRTRPWPERPFQYTIKLSDDPGKVTGDAEELENCLRILNVKES' A
#
# COMPACT_ATOMS: atom_id res chain seq x y z
N THR A 1 -6.72 -10.51 -19.90
CA THR A 1 -5.35 -10.13 -20.35
C THR A 1 -4.40 -10.29 -19.18
N TYR A 2 -3.08 -10.31 -19.42
CA TYR A 2 -2.06 -10.49 -18.37
C TYR A 2 -1.04 -9.35 -18.42
N GLY A 3 -0.56 -8.91 -17.25
CA GLY A 3 0.53 -7.94 -17.11
C GLY A 3 1.73 -8.59 -16.43
N ILE A 4 2.90 -8.52 -17.05
CA ILE A 4 4.15 -9.12 -16.56
C ILE A 4 5.18 -8.00 -16.42
N GLY A 5 5.72 -7.81 -15.21
CA GLY A 5 6.62 -6.70 -14.86
C GLY A 5 8.08 -7.13 -14.78
N THR A 6 8.61 -7.25 -13.56
CA THR A 6 10.03 -7.57 -13.26
C THR A 6 10.57 -8.77 -14.04
N ASN A 7 9.74 -9.79 -14.26
CA ASN A 7 10.14 -10.97 -15.03
C ASN A 7 10.42 -10.68 -16.52
N LEU A 8 9.88 -9.61 -17.11
CA LEU A 8 10.25 -9.19 -18.47
C LEU A 8 11.40 -8.18 -18.48
N THR A 9 11.36 -7.22 -17.56
CA THR A 9 12.27 -6.05 -17.62
C THR A 9 13.56 -6.22 -16.83
N ASN A 10 13.66 -7.24 -15.99
CA ASN A 10 14.84 -7.53 -15.17
C ASN A 10 15.09 -9.05 -15.03
N ASP A 11 15.03 -9.78 -16.15
CA ASP A 11 15.41 -11.20 -16.24
C ASP A 11 16.73 -11.35 -17.01
N VAL A 12 17.82 -10.89 -16.39
CA VAL A 12 19.17 -10.87 -16.98
C VAL A 12 20.19 -11.66 -16.13
N GLY A 13 19.71 -12.60 -15.32
CA GLY A 13 20.55 -13.44 -14.44
C GLY A 13 21.04 -12.77 -13.16
N VAL A 14 20.43 -11.65 -12.76
CA VAL A 14 20.71 -10.94 -11.50
C VAL A 14 19.45 -10.87 -10.64
N GLU A 15 19.62 -10.79 -9.31
CA GLU A 15 18.48 -10.69 -8.40
C GLU A 15 17.84 -9.29 -8.47
N PRO A 16 16.53 -9.19 -8.78
CA PRO A 16 15.85 -7.91 -8.80
C PRO A 16 15.74 -7.29 -7.40
N LEU A 17 15.95 -5.98 -7.30
CA LEU A 17 15.78 -5.27 -6.05
C LEU A 17 14.29 -5.16 -5.67
N ASN A 18 13.93 -5.67 -4.48
CA ASN A 18 12.58 -5.55 -3.93
C ASN A 18 12.35 -4.16 -3.31
N MET A 19 12.08 -3.16 -4.16
CA MET A 19 11.88 -1.76 -3.75
C MET A 19 10.46 -1.26 -4.08
N VAL A 20 9.98 -0.32 -3.25
CA VAL A 20 8.69 0.34 -3.42
C VAL A 20 8.78 1.82 -3.08
N ILE A 21 8.00 2.64 -3.77
CA ILE A 21 7.67 4.01 -3.35
C ILE A 21 6.16 4.01 -3.09
N LYS A 22 5.77 4.48 -1.91
CA LYS A 22 4.37 4.50 -1.47
C LYS A 22 3.97 5.90 -1.05
N LEU A 23 2.70 6.22 -1.30
CA LEU A 23 2.06 7.38 -0.70
C LEU A 23 1.89 7.09 0.79
N SER A 24 2.43 7.95 1.64
CA SER A 24 2.36 7.81 3.11
C SER A 24 1.37 8.78 3.73
N ARG A 25 1.26 9.99 3.16
CA ARG A 25 0.32 11.03 3.59
C ARG A 25 -0.15 11.86 2.41
N THR A 26 -1.35 12.39 2.50
CA THR A 26 -1.88 13.36 1.53
C THR A 26 -2.48 14.57 2.23
N ARG A 27 -2.49 15.70 1.52
CA ARG A 27 -3.20 16.90 1.95
C ARG A 27 -3.94 17.45 0.73
N PRO A 28 -5.19 17.01 0.49
CA PRO A 28 -5.95 17.44 -0.69
C PRO A 28 -6.27 18.94 -0.67
N TRP A 29 -6.40 19.52 0.53
CA TRP A 29 -6.66 20.95 0.73
C TRP A 29 -5.58 21.59 1.61
N PRO A 30 -4.98 22.74 1.21
CA PRO A 30 -3.88 23.37 1.94
C PRO A 30 -4.17 23.70 3.41
N GLU A 31 -5.43 24.03 3.73
CA GLU A 31 -5.90 24.41 5.07
C GLU A 31 -6.13 23.23 6.01
N ARG A 32 -6.13 21.99 5.49
CA ARG A 32 -6.32 20.78 6.29
C ARG A 32 -4.97 20.18 6.71
N PRO A 33 -4.91 19.45 7.84
CA PRO A 33 -3.71 18.67 8.16
C PRO A 33 -3.47 17.57 7.12
N PHE A 34 -2.23 17.09 7.04
CA PHE A 34 -1.94 15.86 6.30
C PHE A 34 -2.67 14.68 6.93
N GLN A 35 -3.26 13.84 6.08
CA GLN A 35 -3.91 12.59 6.46
C GLN A 35 -3.02 11.43 6.06
N TYR A 36 -2.94 10.42 6.93
CA TYR A 36 -2.25 9.18 6.60
C TYR A 36 -3.01 8.41 5.52
N THR A 37 -2.27 7.66 4.71
CA THR A 37 -2.85 6.74 3.75
C THR A 37 -2.55 5.31 4.14
N ILE A 38 -3.53 4.43 3.97
CA ILE A 38 -3.40 2.99 4.16
C ILE A 38 -3.68 2.27 2.85
N LYS A 39 -3.12 1.07 2.71
CA LYS A 39 -3.43 0.14 1.63
C LYS A 39 -3.81 -1.21 2.26
N LEU A 40 -5.07 -1.60 2.07
CA LEU A 40 -5.54 -2.94 2.36
C LEU A 40 -5.22 -3.88 1.18
N SER A 41 -5.11 -5.16 1.50
CA SER A 41 -4.83 -6.24 0.57
C SER A 41 -5.61 -7.47 1.06
N ASP A 42 -6.06 -8.32 0.14
CA ASP A 42 -6.69 -9.60 0.51
C ASP A 42 -5.68 -10.54 1.21
N ASP A 43 -4.38 -10.28 1.01
CA ASP A 43 -3.29 -10.86 1.78
C ASP A 43 -2.99 -10.00 3.02
N PRO A 44 -3.25 -10.50 4.26
CA PRO A 44 -3.04 -9.77 5.50
C PRO A 44 -1.59 -9.33 5.71
N GLY A 45 -0.62 -10.10 5.19
CA GLY A 45 0.80 -9.77 5.28
C GLY A 45 1.23 -8.61 4.39
N LYS A 46 0.32 -8.06 3.56
CA LYS A 46 0.59 -6.96 2.62
C LYS A 46 -0.13 -5.66 2.98
N VAL A 47 -0.68 -5.56 4.18
CA VAL A 47 -1.23 -4.31 4.70
C VAL A 47 -0.10 -3.33 5.00
N THR A 48 -0.23 -2.08 4.55
CA THR A 48 0.75 -1.03 4.88
C THR A 48 0.09 0.32 5.12
N GLY A 49 0.64 1.10 6.05
CA GLY A 49 0.19 2.44 6.40
C GLY A 49 0.38 2.72 7.89
N ASP A 50 -0.24 3.80 8.36
CA ASP A 50 -0.29 4.13 9.79
C ASP A 50 -1.26 3.18 10.52
N ALA A 51 -0.90 2.78 11.75
CA ALA A 51 -1.66 1.77 12.50
C ALA A 51 -3.02 2.30 13.00
N GLU A 52 -3.10 3.56 13.41
CA GLU A 52 -4.34 4.18 13.88
C GLU A 52 -5.30 4.38 12.70
N GLU A 53 -4.80 4.85 11.57
CA GLU A 53 -5.61 5.00 10.36
C GLU A 53 -6.10 3.66 9.82
N LEU A 54 -5.28 2.60 9.95
CA LEU A 54 -5.67 1.25 9.58
C LEU A 54 -6.85 0.76 10.43
N GLU A 55 -6.76 0.87 11.75
CA GLU A 55 -7.85 0.47 12.66
C GLU A 55 -9.14 1.24 12.35
N ASN A 56 -9.03 2.56 12.13
CA ASN A 56 -10.15 3.40 11.72
C ASN A 56 -10.80 2.90 10.42
N CYS A 57 -9.99 2.61 9.40
CA CYS A 57 -10.49 2.12 8.12
C CYS A 57 -11.15 0.74 8.24
N LEU A 58 -10.55 -0.21 8.97
CA LEU A 58 -11.11 -1.54 9.20
C LEU A 58 -12.48 -1.46 9.89
N ARG A 59 -12.59 -0.60 10.90
CA ARG A 59 -13.86 -0.33 11.60
C ARG A 59 -14.91 0.29 10.68
N ILE A 60 -14.52 1.28 9.86
CA ILE A 60 -15.44 1.96 8.93
C ILE A 60 -15.93 1.00 7.84
N LEU A 61 -15.04 0.16 7.30
CA LEU A 61 -15.32 -0.76 6.20
C LEU A 61 -15.91 -2.09 6.68
N ASN A 62 -15.99 -2.32 8.00
CA ASN A 62 -16.42 -3.58 8.62
C ASN A 62 -15.64 -4.80 8.08
N VAL A 63 -14.34 -4.63 7.90
CA VAL A 63 -13.41 -5.69 7.51
C VAL A 63 -12.76 -6.23 8.76
N LYS A 64 -12.85 -7.54 8.97
CA LYS A 64 -12.14 -8.20 10.07
C LYS A 64 -10.66 -8.27 9.73
N GLU A 65 -9.81 -7.98 10.70
CA GLU A 65 -8.39 -8.35 10.62
C GLU A 65 -8.32 -9.88 10.60
N SER A 66 -7.65 -10.43 9.58
CA SER A 66 -7.54 -11.87 9.31
C SER A 66 -6.46 -12.54 10.16
#